data_AF-A0A8J4B4D3-F1
#
_entry.id   AF-A0A8J4B4D3-F1
#
_cell.length_a   1.000
_cell.length_b   1.000
_cell.length_c   1.000
_cell.angle_alpha   90.00
_cell.angle_beta   90.00
_cell.angle_gamma   90.00
#
_symmetry.space_group_name_H-M   'P 1'
#
loop_
_entity.id
_entity.type
_entity.pdbx_description
1 polymer ?
#
loop_
_entity_poly.entity_id
_entity_poly.type
_entity_poly.pdbx_seq_one_letter_code
_entity_poly.pdbx_strand_id
1 'polypeptide(L)'
;MDLTQILIIAAAAVALVTFFIIRQARDYSKQLEQLDPKKKKPREFGIYTLDQVAQHNKRDDAWIIVQHKETKEYRVYDITDYVDEHPGGESILRNIGGDATEGFHGPQHPITTYVLVEEYCIGKLADGEVPTIEAR
;
A
#
# COMPACT_ATOMS: atom_id res chain seq x y z
N MET A 1 -35.12 -8.72 -40.63
CA MET A 1 -34.94 -8.93 -39.18
C MET A 1 -36.32 -8.97 -38.57
N ASP A 2 -36.68 -10.03 -37.85
CA ASP A 2 -38.03 -10.19 -37.27
C ASP A 2 -38.15 -9.50 -35.90
N LEU A 3 -39.39 -9.36 -35.42
CA LEU A 3 -39.70 -8.67 -34.15
C LEU A 3 -39.00 -9.32 -32.94
N THR A 4 -38.85 -10.65 -32.95
CA THR A 4 -38.16 -11.39 -31.89
C THR A 4 -36.68 -11.04 -31.82
N GLN A 5 -35.98 -10.94 -32.95
CA GLN A 5 -34.58 -10.51 -33.01
C GLN A 5 -34.39 -9.07 -32.53
N ILE A 6 -35.31 -8.17 -32.88
CA ILE A 6 -35.29 -6.76 -32.42
C ILE A 6 -35.42 -6.68 -30.89
N LEU A 7 -36.35 -7.44 -30.30
CA LEU A 7 -36.57 -7.45 -28.86
C LEU A 7 -35.38 -8.02 -28.08
N ILE A 8 -34.73 -9.06 -28.60
CA ILE A 8 -33.53 -9.65 -27.99
C ILE A 8 -32.37 -8.65 -28.00
N ILE A 9 -32.13 -7.97 -29.13
CA ILE A 9 -31.06 -6.97 -29.24
C ILE A 9 -31.33 -5.78 -28.29
N ALA A 10 -32.57 -5.30 -28.24
CA ALA A 10 -32.94 -4.21 -27.33
C ALA A 10 -32.76 -4.61 -25.85
N ALA A 11 -33.17 -5.82 -25.47
CA ALA A 11 -32.98 -6.33 -24.12
C ALA A 11 -31.49 -6.47 -23.76
N ALA A 12 -30.67 -6.98 -24.69
CA ALA A 12 -29.23 -7.09 -24.51
C ALA A 12 -28.56 -5.71 -24.37
N ALA A 13 -28.97 -4.71 -25.15
CA ALA A 13 -28.47 -3.34 -25.04
C ALA A 13 -28.82 -2.71 -23.68
N VAL A 14 -30.06 -2.88 -23.20
CA VAL A 14 -30.48 -2.42 -21.87
C VAL A 14 -29.69 -3.13 -20.76
N ALA A 15 -29.49 -4.45 -20.88
CA ALA A 15 -28.69 -5.22 -19.93
C ALA A 15 -27.22 -4.75 -19.89
N LEU A 16 -26.64 -4.43 -21.05
CA LEU A 16 -25.28 -3.88 -21.11
C LEU A 16 -25.20 -2.49 -20.49
N VAL A 17 -26.11 -1.57 -20.83
CA VAL A 17 -26.10 -0.23 -20.23
C VAL A 17 -26.28 -0.29 -18.72
N THR A 18 -27.24 -1.08 -18.23
CA THR A 18 -27.44 -1.27 -16.79
C THR A 18 -26.23 -1.91 -16.12
N PHE A 19 -25.59 -2.89 -16.75
CA PHE A 19 -24.33 -3.46 -16.27
C PHE A 19 -23.22 -2.41 -16.13
N PHE A 20 -23.03 -1.56 -17.14
CA PHE A 20 -22.02 -0.50 -17.09
C PHE A 20 -22.33 0.56 -16.04
N ILE A 21 -23.59 0.96 -15.87
CA ILE A 21 -23.99 1.90 -14.81
C ILE A 21 -23.77 1.28 -13.42
N ILE A 22 -24.16 0.03 -13.21
CA ILE A 22 -23.94 -0.68 -11.93
C ILE A 22 -22.45 -0.84 -11.65
N ARG A 23 -21.66 -1.22 -12.66
CA ARG A 23 -20.22 -1.33 -12.53
C ARG A 23 -19.59 0.01 -12.19
N GLN A 24 -19.94 1.08 -12.92
CA GLN A 24 -19.43 2.43 -12.67
C GLN A 24 -19.80 2.91 -11.27
N ALA A 25 -21.05 2.70 -10.83
CA ALA A 25 -21.49 3.06 -9.48
C ALA A 25 -20.70 2.31 -8.40
N ARG A 26 -20.39 1.02 -8.62
CA ARG A 26 -19.55 0.22 -7.71
C ARG A 26 -18.11 0.70 -7.68
N ASP A 27 -17.54 1.05 -8.83
CA ASP A 27 -16.17 1.57 -8.91
C ASP A 27 -16.09 2.93 -8.19
N TYR A 28 -17.10 3.80 -8.36
CA TYR A 28 -17.20 5.09 -7.67
C TYR A 28 -17.41 4.93 -6.15
N SER A 29 -18.25 3.99 -5.70
CA SER A 29 -18.47 3.77 -4.27
C SER A 29 -17.19 3.33 -3.56
N LYS A 30 -16.37 2.50 -4.20
CA LYS A 30 -15.05 2.10 -3.65
C LYS A 30 -14.10 3.28 -3.51
N GLN A 31 -14.08 4.17 -4.51
CA GLN A 31 -13.26 5.39 -4.44
C GLN A 31 -13.71 6.30 -3.30
N LEU A 32 -15.02 6.49 -3.11
CA LEU A 32 -15.54 7.29 -1.99
C LEU A 32 -15.20 6.68 -0.62
N GLU A 33 -15.20 5.35 -0.52
CA GLU A 33 -14.84 4.64 0.70
C GLU A 33 -13.34 4.76 1.04
N GLN A 34 -12.47 4.86 0.04
CA GLN A 34 -11.04 5.14 0.22
C GLN A 34 -10.76 6.60 0.62
N LEU A 35 -11.62 7.53 0.20
CA LEU A 35 -11.53 8.94 0.58
C LEU A 35 -12.03 9.22 1.99
N ASP A 36 -12.60 8.24 2.70
CA ASP A 36 -13.08 8.42 4.08
C ASP A 36 -11.89 8.45 5.06
N PRO A 37 -11.53 9.62 5.63
CA PRO A 37 -10.42 9.73 6.57
C PRO A 37 -10.64 8.93 7.87
N LYS A 38 -11.88 8.50 8.17
CA LYS A 38 -12.20 7.68 9.36
C LYS A 38 -11.80 6.22 9.24
N LYS A 39 -11.48 5.74 8.03
CA LYS A 39 -11.07 4.33 7.83
C LYS A 39 -9.61 4.06 8.18
N LYS A 40 -8.75 5.07 8.20
CA LYS A 40 -7.35 4.91 8.63
C LYS A 40 -7.36 4.59 10.12
N LYS A 41 -6.98 3.36 10.49
CA LYS A 41 -6.80 2.97 11.89
C LYS A 41 -5.79 3.93 12.53
N PRO A 42 -6.05 4.45 13.74
CA PRO A 42 -5.04 5.15 14.51
C PRO A 42 -3.83 4.23 14.66
N ARG A 43 -2.67 4.68 14.18
CA ARG A 43 -1.41 3.97 14.35
C ARG A 43 -0.81 4.46 15.65
N GLU A 44 -0.89 3.63 16.68
CA GLU A 44 -0.21 3.92 17.94
C GLU A 44 1.30 3.84 17.73
N PHE A 45 2.01 4.88 18.18
CA PHE A 45 3.46 4.93 18.06
C PHE A 45 4.11 3.98 19.07
N GLY A 46 4.82 2.97 18.57
CA GLY A 46 5.47 1.93 19.36
C GLY A 46 6.99 1.90 19.26
N ILE A 47 7.59 0.96 20.01
CA ILE A 47 9.01 0.59 19.91
C ILE A 47 9.05 -0.89 19.52
N TYR A 48 9.76 -1.22 18.45
CA TYR A 48 9.78 -2.57 17.89
C TYR A 48 11.20 -3.10 17.77
N THR A 49 11.37 -4.39 18.01
CA THR A 49 12.63 -5.13 17.75
C THR A 49 12.66 -5.62 16.31
N LEU A 50 13.85 -6.00 15.82
CA LEU A 50 14.01 -6.61 14.50
C LEU A 50 13.19 -7.90 14.38
N ASP A 51 13.17 -8.73 15.41
CA ASP A 51 12.41 -9.99 15.42
C ASP A 51 10.90 -9.77 15.34
N GLN A 52 10.40 -8.68 15.90
CA GLN A 52 9.00 -8.30 15.74
C GLN A 52 8.73 -7.86 14.30
N VAL A 53 9.55 -6.96 13.75
CA VAL A 53 9.37 -6.49 12.37
C VAL A 53 9.47 -7.65 11.37
N ALA A 54 10.40 -8.59 11.56
CA ALA A 54 10.62 -9.75 10.70
C ALA A 54 9.41 -10.69 10.57
N GLN A 55 8.46 -10.64 11.51
CA GLN A 55 7.21 -11.41 11.43
C GLN A 55 6.24 -10.85 10.38
N HIS A 56 6.37 -9.58 10.03
CA HIS A 56 5.50 -8.84 9.12
C HIS A 56 6.11 -8.78 7.71
N ASN A 57 6.20 -9.95 7.08
CA ASN A 57 6.91 -10.17 5.81
C ASN A 57 6.02 -10.74 4.70
N LYS A 58 4.72 -10.47 4.73
CA LYS A 58 3.74 -10.95 3.73
C LYS A 58 3.05 -9.78 3.06
N ARG A 59 2.44 -10.02 1.89
CA ARG A 59 1.73 -8.97 1.14
C ARG A 59 0.61 -8.32 1.96
N ASP A 60 -0.13 -9.13 2.71
CA ASP A 60 -1.24 -8.75 3.57
C ASP A 60 -0.82 -8.45 5.02
N ASP A 61 0.49 -8.40 5.28
CA ASP A 61 1.10 -8.09 6.57
C ASP A 61 2.55 -7.64 6.33
N ALA A 62 2.73 -6.42 5.84
CA ALA A 62 3.98 -5.91 5.29
C ALA A 62 4.51 -4.73 6.10
N TRP A 63 5.56 -4.95 6.88
CA TRP A 63 6.28 -3.85 7.56
C TRP A 63 7.65 -3.64 6.95
N ILE A 64 8.16 -2.42 7.03
CA ILE A 64 9.51 -2.07 6.63
C ILE A 64 10.17 -1.17 7.67
N ILE A 65 11.50 -1.19 7.66
CA ILE A 65 12.36 -0.29 8.42
C ILE A 65 13.00 0.66 7.43
N VAL A 66 12.97 1.96 7.73
CA VAL A 66 13.66 2.99 6.93
C VAL A 66 14.40 3.94 7.87
N GLN A 67 15.67 4.19 7.57
CA GLN A 67 16.44 5.22 8.24
C GLN A 67 15.97 6.60 7.79
N HIS A 68 15.69 7.49 8.73
CA HIS A 68 15.38 8.87 8.41
C HIS A 68 16.64 9.61 7.94
N LYS A 69 16.56 10.35 6.82
CA LYS A 69 17.73 11.02 6.20
C LYS A 69 18.47 11.97 7.15
N GLU A 70 17.71 12.76 7.91
CA GLU A 70 18.25 13.82 8.78
C GLU A 70 18.60 13.31 10.18
N THR A 71 17.62 12.75 10.91
CA THR A 71 17.82 12.26 12.28
C THR A 71 18.66 10.99 12.39
N LYS A 72 18.83 10.24 11.28
CA LYS A 72 19.50 8.92 11.24
C LYS A 72 18.84 7.82 12.09
N GLU A 73 17.66 8.10 12.63
CA GLU A 73 16.88 7.12 13.38
C GLU A 73 16.20 6.13 12.43
N TYR A 74 16.15 4.85 12.81
CA TYR A 74 15.35 3.86 12.10
C TYR A 74 13.90 3.89 12.58
N ARG A 75 12.99 4.13 11.64
CA ARG A 75 11.55 4.10 11.86
C ARG A 75 10.94 2.85 11.26
N VAL A 76 9.86 2.39 11.88
CA VAL A 76 9.10 1.22 11.45
C VAL A 76 7.79 1.69 10.83
N TYR A 77 7.48 1.16 9.66
CA TYR A 77 6.32 1.54 8.86
C TYR A 77 5.50 0.31 8.51
N ASP A 78 4.20 0.35 8.78
CA ASP A 78 3.26 -0.67 8.32
C ASP A 78 2.69 -0.26 6.96
N ILE A 79 3.21 -0.82 5.88
CA ILE A 79 2.84 -0.46 4.51
C ILE A 79 1.76 -1.38 3.94
N THR A 80 1.15 -2.24 4.74
CA THR A 80 0.20 -3.28 4.29
C THR A 80 -0.88 -2.74 3.35
N ASP A 81 -1.53 -1.65 3.74
CA ASP A 81 -2.61 -1.04 2.95
C ASP A 81 -2.12 -0.32 1.67
N TYR A 82 -0.81 -0.08 1.55
CA TYR A 82 -0.21 0.64 0.42
C TYR A 82 0.43 -0.27 -0.63
N VAL A 83 0.66 -1.55 -0.31
CA VAL A 83 1.37 -2.49 -1.17
C VAL A 83 0.81 -2.50 -2.60
N ASP A 84 -0.52 -2.57 -2.74
CA ASP A 84 -1.20 -2.64 -4.04
C ASP A 84 -1.24 -1.29 -4.78
N GLU A 85 -0.98 -0.18 -4.09
CA GLU A 85 -0.98 1.18 -4.64
C GLU A 85 0.42 1.65 -5.05
N HIS A 86 1.46 0.88 -4.73
CA HIS A 86 2.84 1.25 -4.99
C HIS A 86 3.14 1.40 -6.50
N PRO A 87 3.55 2.58 -6.99
CA PRO A 87 3.83 2.79 -8.41
C PRO A 87 4.97 1.92 -8.97
N GLY A 88 5.91 1.50 -8.11
CA GLY A 88 6.98 0.57 -8.48
C GLY A 88 6.58 -0.90 -8.49
N GLY A 89 5.29 -1.22 -8.27
CA GLY A 89 4.74 -2.56 -8.21
C GLY A 89 5.40 -3.43 -7.14
N GLU A 90 5.62 -4.71 -7.45
CA GLU A 90 6.16 -5.74 -6.55
C GLU A 90 7.56 -5.43 -5.99
N SER A 91 8.25 -4.41 -6.49
CA SER A 91 9.53 -3.98 -5.91
C SER A 91 9.43 -3.57 -4.45
N ILE A 92 8.24 -3.14 -3.98
CA ILE A 92 7.98 -2.83 -2.57
C ILE A 92 8.14 -4.04 -1.64
N LEU A 93 7.95 -5.26 -2.16
CA LEU A 93 8.00 -6.49 -1.36
C LEU A 93 9.42 -6.99 -1.11
N ARG A 94 10.46 -6.39 -1.72
CA ARG A 94 11.84 -6.91 -1.63
C ARG A 94 12.39 -6.93 -0.20
N ASN A 95 11.99 -5.97 0.61
CA ASN A 95 12.56 -5.70 1.93
C ASN A 95 11.51 -5.69 3.05
N ILE A 96 10.32 -6.27 2.81
CA ILE A 96 9.31 -6.42 3.87
C ILE A 96 9.83 -7.34 4.97
N GLY A 97 9.45 -7.05 6.20
CA GLY A 97 10.01 -7.64 7.41
C GLY A 97 11.44 -7.19 7.73
N GLY A 98 11.97 -6.15 7.08
CA GLY A 98 13.36 -5.75 7.28
C GLY A 98 13.67 -4.33 6.83
N ASP A 99 14.96 -4.07 6.63
CA ASP A 99 15.48 -2.76 6.24
C ASP A 99 15.34 -2.53 4.73
N ALA A 100 14.59 -1.48 4.39
CA ALA A 100 14.32 -1.00 3.05
C ALA A 100 15.02 0.34 2.75
N THR A 101 15.90 0.83 3.62
CA THR A 101 16.51 2.18 3.56
C THR A 101 17.14 2.49 2.21
N GLU A 102 17.98 1.59 1.68
CA GLU A 102 18.66 1.79 0.39
C GLU A 102 17.64 1.91 -0.75
N GLY A 103 16.67 1.00 -0.81
CA GLY A 103 15.60 1.01 -1.80
C GLY A 103 14.72 2.26 -1.69
N PHE A 104 14.38 2.67 -0.47
CA PHE A 104 13.55 3.83 -0.21
C PHE A 104 14.24 5.15 -0.59
N HIS A 105 15.55 5.26 -0.36
CA HIS A 105 16.31 6.46 -0.70
C HIS A 105 16.81 6.54 -2.15
N GLY A 106 16.52 5.53 -2.96
CA GLY A 106 16.89 5.49 -4.37
C GLY A 106 16.27 6.64 -5.21
N PRO A 107 16.84 6.93 -6.39
CA PRO A 107 16.44 8.05 -7.24
C PRO A 107 15.03 7.93 -7.82
N GLN A 108 14.40 6.77 -7.72
CA GLN A 108 13.03 6.52 -8.18
C GLN A 108 11.96 7.22 -7.33
N HIS A 109 12.28 7.62 -6.08
CA HIS A 109 11.30 8.23 -5.18
C HIS A 109 11.37 9.76 -5.17
N PRO A 110 10.27 10.48 -5.52
CA PRO A 110 10.21 11.93 -5.36
C PRO A 110 10.21 12.34 -3.88
N ILE A 111 10.49 13.62 -3.60
CA ILE A 111 10.51 14.19 -2.24
C ILE A 111 9.16 14.03 -1.53
N THR A 112 8.04 14.01 -2.26
CA THR A 112 6.71 13.80 -1.69
C THR A 112 6.54 12.42 -1.04
N THR A 113 7.34 11.42 -1.44
CA THR A 113 7.33 10.07 -0.84
C THR A 113 7.67 10.12 0.65
N TYR A 114 8.53 11.04 1.06
CA TYR A 114 8.94 11.23 2.46
C TYR A 114 7.80 11.79 3.32
N VAL A 115 6.86 12.52 2.71
CA VAL A 115 5.66 13.00 3.42
C VAL A 115 4.61 11.88 3.49
N LEU A 116 4.43 11.14 2.38
CA LEU A 116 3.48 10.04 2.30
C LEU A 116 3.82 8.90 3.27
N VAL A 117 5.09 8.49 3.35
CA VAL A 117 5.52 7.37 4.18
C VAL A 117 5.25 7.61 5.67
N GLU A 118 5.22 8.87 6.11
CA GLU A 118 4.96 9.22 7.51
C GLU A 118 3.53 8.89 7.93
N GLU A 119 2.57 8.84 7.00
CA GLU A 119 1.23 8.33 7.28
C GLU A 119 1.24 6.84 7.65
N TYR A 120 2.30 6.13 7.27
CA TYR A 120 2.47 4.71 7.53
C TYR A 120 3.37 4.42 8.75
N CYS A 121 3.91 5.45 9.41
CA CYS A 121 4.80 5.29 10.56
C CYS A 121 4.04 4.72 11.75
N ILE A 122 4.55 3.62 12.31
CA ILE A 122 3.99 2.97 13.50
C ILE A 122 4.93 3.07 14.70
N GLY A 123 6.16 3.54 14.53
CA GLY A 123 7.11 3.60 15.64
C GLY A 123 8.58 3.70 15.23
N LYS A 124 9.44 3.36 16.19
CA LYS A 124 10.90 3.30 16.01
C LYS A 124 11.48 1.93 16.36
N LEU A 125 12.66 1.65 15.82
CA LEU A 125 13.40 0.44 16.17
C LEU A 125 14.02 0.57 17.57
N ALA A 126 13.94 -0.47 18.38
CA ALA A 126 14.36 -0.50 19.78
C ALA A 126 15.88 -0.27 19.95
N ASP A 127 16.67 -0.95 19.13
CA ASP A 127 18.13 -0.99 19.28
C ASP A 127 18.87 0.02 18.38
N GLY A 128 18.12 0.83 17.61
CA GLY A 128 18.68 1.91 16.78
C GLY A 128 19.61 1.47 15.64
N GLU A 129 19.86 0.17 15.50
CA GLU A 129 20.77 -0.41 14.51
C GLU A 129 20.10 -1.61 13.84
N VAL A 130 20.19 -1.66 12.51
CA VAL A 130 19.94 -2.87 11.74
C VAL A 130 21.31 -3.53 11.53
N PRO A 131 21.51 -4.82 11.88
CA PRO A 131 22.76 -5.50 11.62
C PRO A 131 23.07 -5.42 10.13
N THR A 132 24.25 -4.90 9.79
CA THR A 132 24.78 -4.95 8.42
C THR A 132 24.93 -6.42 8.05
N ILE A 133 23.94 -7.00 7.38
CA ILE A 133 24.11 -8.34 6.80
C ILE A 133 25.04 -8.12 5.60
N GLU A 134 26.33 -8.42 5.78
CA GLU A 134 27.24 -8.53 4.66
C GLU A 134 26.63 -9.54 3.68
N ALA A 135 26.23 -9.05 2.51
CA ALA A 135 25.66 -9.85 1.45
C ALA A 135 26.59 -11.04 1.16
N ARG A 136 26.08 -12.26 1.33
CA ARG A 136 26.76 -13.50 0.96
C ARG A 136 26.52 -13.82 -0.50
#